data_AF-A0A2E6C8M5-F1
#
_entry.id   AF-A0A2E6C8M5-F1
#
_cell.length_a   1.000
_cell.length_b   1.000
_cell.length_c   1.000
_cell.angle_alpha   90.00
_cell.angle_beta   90.00
_cell.angle_gamma   90.00
#
_symmetry.space_group_name_H-M   'P 1'
#
loop_
_entity.id
_entity.type
_entity.pdbx_description
1 polymer ?
#
loop_
_entity_poly.entity_id
_entity_poly.type
_entity_poly.pdbx_seq_one_letter_code
_entity_poly.pdbx_strand_id
1 'polypeptide(L)'
;SYKKDIDDTRESPALDIIQLLQDGGSDVSYFDPFVDDLNLNSKSIDKIDKLNEECLKKFDLSVIVTDHSNVNYKLIKSHSKQIVDTRNVYKKEGSKKIIKLGNSIK
;
A
#
# COMPACT_ATOMS: atom_id res chain seq x y z
N SER A 1 -6.19 0.21 6.50
CA SER A 1 -7.49 0.02 7.16
C SER A 1 -8.58 -0.17 6.12
N TYR A 2 -9.79 -0.58 6.53
CA TYR A 2 -10.97 -0.87 5.71
C TYR A 2 -11.53 0.37 4.99
N LYS A 3 -11.45 1.56 5.61
CA LYS A 3 -11.87 2.83 4.98
C LYS A 3 -10.86 3.94 5.20
N LYS A 4 -10.93 4.93 4.32
CA LYS A 4 -10.19 6.18 4.42
C LYS A 4 -10.37 6.79 5.82
N ASP A 5 -9.24 7.15 6.42
CA ASP A 5 -9.13 7.92 7.66
C ASP A 5 -9.82 7.30 8.90
N ILE A 6 -9.95 5.96 8.95
CA ILE A 6 -10.38 5.21 10.15
C ILE A 6 -9.46 4.01 10.41
N ASP A 7 -9.49 3.48 11.63
CA ASP A 7 -8.68 2.38 12.15
C ASP A 7 -9.31 0.98 11.97
N ASP A 8 -10.55 0.88 11.51
CA ASP A 8 -11.22 -0.42 11.35
C ASP A 8 -10.52 -1.27 10.28
N THR A 9 -10.07 -2.48 10.64
CA THR A 9 -9.45 -3.45 9.73
C THR A 9 -10.37 -4.63 9.38
N ARG A 10 -11.56 -4.71 9.99
CA ARG A 10 -12.52 -5.80 9.75
C ARG A 10 -12.99 -5.73 8.29
N GLU A 11 -12.79 -6.82 7.55
CA GLU A 11 -13.07 -6.94 6.11
C GLU A 11 -12.25 -6.01 5.19
N SER A 12 -11.09 -5.53 5.64
CA SER A 12 -10.21 -4.73 4.76
C SER A 12 -9.68 -5.56 3.59
N PRO A 13 -9.87 -5.11 2.33
CA PRO A 13 -9.21 -5.74 1.17
C PRO A 13 -7.68 -5.70 1.28
N ALA A 14 -7.12 -4.89 2.20
CA ALA A 14 -5.69 -4.91 2.51
C ALA A 14 -5.23 -6.23 3.12
N LEU A 15 -6.04 -6.87 3.98
CA LEU A 15 -5.67 -8.16 4.56
C LEU A 15 -5.63 -9.26 3.49
N ASP A 16 -6.61 -9.28 2.59
CA ASP A 16 -6.64 -10.24 1.47
C ASP A 16 -5.45 -10.05 0.53
N ILE A 17 -5.10 -8.79 0.21
CA ILE A 17 -3.94 -8.49 -0.62
C ILE A 17 -2.64 -8.92 0.06
N ILE A 18 -2.47 -8.63 1.36
CA ILE A 18 -1.30 -9.06 2.13
C ILE A 18 -1.21 -10.59 2.12
N GLN A 19 -2.32 -11.29 2.35
CA GLN A 19 -2.38 -12.75 2.33
C GLN A 19 -1.93 -13.30 0.98
N LEU A 20 -2.50 -12.81 -0.13
CA LEU A 20 -2.16 -13.26 -1.48
C LEU A 20 -0.69 -13.02 -1.83
N LEU A 21 -0.12 -11.90 -1.39
CA LEU A 21 1.29 -11.58 -1.60
C LEU A 21 2.20 -12.54 -0.82
N GLN A 22 1.87 -12.81 0.44
CA GLN A 22 2.62 -13.76 1.28
C GLN A 22 2.52 -15.19 0.75
N ASP A 23 1.34 -15.63 0.30
CA ASP A 23 1.15 -16.94 -0.33
C ASP A 23 1.93 -17.07 -1.65
N GLY A 24 2.14 -15.95 -2.34
CA GLY A 24 3.03 -15.84 -3.50
C GLY A 24 4.53 -15.82 -3.16
N GLY A 25 4.90 -15.88 -1.87
CA GLY A 25 6.29 -15.87 -1.40
C GLY A 25 6.91 -14.48 -1.28
N SER A 26 6.11 -13.42 -1.20
CA SER A 26 6.62 -12.05 -1.04
C SER A 26 6.83 -11.70 0.44
N ASP A 27 7.90 -10.95 0.72
CA ASP A 27 8.08 -10.28 2.00
C ASP A 27 7.22 -9.01 2.04
N VAL A 28 6.33 -8.90 3.03
CA VAL A 28 5.35 -7.83 3.11
C VAL A 28 5.50 -7.05 4.41
N SER A 29 5.67 -5.74 4.27
CA SER A 29 5.54 -4.76 5.35
C SER A 29 4.43 -3.79 5.00
N TYR A 30 3.80 -3.17 6.00
CA TYR A 30 2.70 -2.22 5.78
C TYR A 30 3.01 -0.84 6.36
N PHE A 31 2.42 0.19 5.77
CA PHE A 31 2.36 1.52 6.35
C PHE A 31 0.90 1.95 6.42
N ASP A 32 0.42 2.22 7.62
CA ASP A 32 -0.89 2.80 7.86
C ASP A 32 -0.81 3.71 9.08
N PRO A 33 -1.11 5.02 8.94
CA PRO A 33 -1.01 5.96 10.05
C PRO A 33 -2.09 5.78 11.11
N PHE A 34 -3.09 4.92 10.87
CA PHE A 34 -4.19 4.64 11.79
C PHE A 34 -4.18 3.21 12.34
N VAL A 35 -3.23 2.36 11.92
CA VAL A 35 -3.15 0.96 12.37
C VAL A 35 -1.76 0.69 12.93
N ASP A 36 -1.68 0.58 14.25
CA ASP A 36 -0.40 0.37 14.94
C ASP A 36 0.09 -1.07 14.92
N ASP A 37 -0.81 -2.03 14.99
CA ASP A 37 -0.49 -3.44 14.94
C ASP A 37 -1.41 -4.15 13.95
N LEU A 38 -0.83 -4.94 13.06
CA LEU A 38 -1.56 -5.76 12.10
C LEU A 38 -1.16 -7.22 12.30
N ASN A 39 -2.15 -8.05 12.59
CA ASN A 39 -1.98 -9.50 12.71
C ASN A 39 -2.81 -10.21 11.65
N LEU A 40 -2.19 -11.18 10.97
CA LEU A 40 -2.82 -12.03 9.97
C LEU A 40 -2.39 -13.48 10.21
N ASN A 41 -3.35 -14.40 10.34
CA ASN A 41 -3.09 -15.82 10.63
C ASN A 41 -2.15 -16.04 11.83
N SER A 42 -2.40 -15.31 12.92
CA SER A 42 -1.58 -15.35 14.15
C SER A 42 -0.12 -14.94 13.97
N LYS A 43 0.22 -14.26 12.86
CA LYS A 43 1.53 -13.65 12.63
C LYS A 43 1.39 -12.13 12.57
N SER A 44 2.31 -11.44 13.22
CA SER A 44 2.43 -9.99 13.09
C SER A 44 3.05 -9.65 11.73
N ILE A 45 2.52 -8.61 11.09
CA ILE A 45 3.08 -8.04 9.87
C ILE A 45 3.96 -6.86 10.26
N ASP A 46 5.14 -6.76 9.66
CA ASP A 46 6.07 -5.68 9.98
C ASP A 46 5.48 -4.31 9.60
N LYS A 47 5.32 -3.45 10.60
CA LYS A 47 4.91 -2.06 10.41
C LYS A 47 6.11 -1.20 10.00
N ILE A 48 5.89 -0.33 9.03
CA ILE A 48 6.75 0.79 8.71
C ILE A 48 6.27 1.99 9.53
N ASP A 49 7.12 2.52 10.41
CA ASP A 49 6.74 3.68 11.23
C ASP A 49 6.73 5.00 10.44
N LYS A 50 7.63 5.11 9.47
CA LYS A 50 7.81 6.35 8.70
C LYS A 50 8.20 6.08 7.26
N LEU A 51 7.40 6.64 6.35
CA LEU A 51 7.77 6.72 4.95
C LEU A 51 8.86 7.78 4.75
N ASN A 52 10.00 7.34 4.22
CA ASN A 52 11.11 8.17 3.76
C ASN A 52 11.75 7.53 2.52
N GLU A 53 12.68 8.22 1.89
CA GLU A 53 13.36 7.74 0.68
C GLU A 53 14.09 6.40 0.90
N GLU A 54 14.83 6.27 2.01
CA GLU A 54 15.60 5.07 2.32
C GLU A 54 14.70 3.84 2.51
N CYS A 55 13.56 4.02 3.19
CA CYS A 55 12.54 3.00 3.37
C CYS A 55 11.98 2.55 2.02
N LEU A 56 11.51 3.50 1.20
CA LEU A 56 10.84 3.19 -0.07
C LEU A 56 11.77 2.51 -1.09
N LYS A 57 13.08 2.80 -1.06
CA LYS A 57 14.06 2.17 -1.96
C LYS A 57 14.33 0.69 -1.64
N LYS A 58 14.00 0.22 -0.43
CA LYS A 58 14.17 -1.19 -0.03
C LYS A 58 13.15 -2.12 -0.70
N PHE A 59 12.00 -1.57 -1.11
CA PHE A 59 10.92 -2.35 -1.70
C PHE A 59 11.01 -2.38 -3.22
N ASP A 60 10.66 -3.52 -3.80
CA ASP A 60 10.52 -3.65 -5.25
C ASP A 60 9.17 -3.14 -5.75
N LEU A 61 8.13 -3.24 -4.92
CA LEU A 61 6.77 -2.86 -5.24
C LEU A 61 6.08 -2.18 -4.05
N SER A 62 5.44 -1.04 -4.32
CA SER A 62 4.54 -0.36 -3.38
C SER A 62 3.09 -0.53 -3.84
N VAL A 63 2.20 -1.04 -2.99
CA VAL A 63 0.77 -1.22 -3.32
C VAL A 63 -0.07 -0.23 -2.52
N ILE A 64 -0.84 0.61 -3.19
CA ILE A 64 -1.77 1.53 -2.54
C ILE A 64 -3.13 0.83 -2.44
N VAL A 65 -3.51 0.48 -1.21
CA VAL A 65 -4.79 -0.19 -0.91
C VAL A 65 -5.81 0.77 -0.31
N THR A 66 -5.36 1.79 0.43
CA THR A 66 -6.25 2.80 1.03
C THR A 66 -5.72 4.21 0.75
N ASP A 67 -6.60 5.11 0.29
CA ASP A 67 -6.29 6.51 0.01
C ASP A 67 -6.44 7.38 1.27
N HIS A 68 -5.52 7.22 2.22
CA HIS A 68 -5.45 8.08 3.40
C HIS A 68 -4.99 9.50 3.04
N SER A 69 -5.64 10.50 3.61
CA SER A 69 -5.37 11.91 3.28
C SER A 69 -4.02 12.43 3.82
N ASN A 70 -3.50 11.81 4.88
CA ASN A 70 -2.25 12.17 5.55
C ASN A 70 -1.00 11.44 5.00
N VAL A 71 -1.13 10.67 3.93
CA VAL A 71 0.00 9.97 3.29
C VAL A 71 0.64 10.85 2.21
N ASN A 72 1.98 10.94 2.25
CA ASN A 72 2.73 11.68 1.23
C ASN A 72 2.94 10.85 -0.05
N TYR A 73 1.92 10.78 -0.91
CA TYR A 73 1.99 10.02 -2.16
C TYR A 73 3.00 10.57 -3.17
N LYS A 74 3.41 11.84 -3.06
CA LYS A 74 4.49 12.39 -3.90
C LYS A 74 5.82 11.72 -3.55
N LEU A 75 6.11 11.53 -2.27
CA LEU A 75 7.30 10.83 -1.80
C LEU A 75 7.30 9.37 -2.29
N ILE A 76 6.17 8.65 -2.13
CA ILE A 76 6.01 7.28 -2.64
C ILE A 76 6.29 7.23 -4.14
N LYS A 77 5.69 8.16 -4.90
CA LYS A 77 5.90 8.27 -6.35
C LYS A 77 7.36 8.55 -6.73
N SER A 78 8.07 9.36 -5.96
CA SER A 78 9.46 9.69 -6.28
C SER A 78 10.40 8.51 -6.06
N HIS A 79 10.27 7.79 -4.94
CA HIS A 79 11.30 6.86 -4.48
C HIS A 79 10.96 5.37 -4.63
N SER A 80 9.69 4.99 -4.87
CA SER A 80 9.34 3.59 -5.15
C SER A 80 9.82 3.16 -6.53
N LYS A 81 10.26 1.90 -6.66
CA LYS A 81 10.67 1.29 -7.92
C LYS A 81 9.49 1.00 -8.84
N GLN A 82 8.46 0.33 -8.32
CA GLN A 82 7.17 0.07 -8.96
C GLN A 82 6.03 0.39 -8.01
N ILE A 83 4.87 0.75 -8.56
CA ILE A 83 3.68 1.12 -7.80
C ILE A 83 2.45 0.48 -8.43
N VAL A 84 1.62 -0.17 -7.62
CA VAL A 84 0.26 -0.57 -7.98
C VAL A 84 -0.72 0.35 -7.25
N ASP A 85 -1.50 1.11 -8.01
CA ASP A 85 -2.51 2.05 -7.51
C ASP A 85 -3.91 1.46 -7.73
N THR A 86 -4.52 0.94 -6.66
CA THR A 86 -5.89 0.39 -6.68
C THR A 86 -6.95 1.43 -6.34
N ARG A 87 -6.52 2.65 -5.95
CA ARG A 87 -7.40 3.70 -5.40
C ARG A 87 -7.45 4.95 -6.27
N ASN A 88 -6.74 4.93 -7.40
CA ASN A 88 -6.61 6.05 -8.34
C ASN A 88 -6.14 7.34 -7.67
N VAL A 89 -5.20 7.21 -6.73
CA VAL A 89 -4.54 8.35 -6.07
C VAL A 89 -3.79 9.21 -7.09
N TYR A 90 -3.17 8.56 -8.08
CA TYR A 90 -2.41 9.25 -9.12
C TYR A 90 -3.29 9.59 -10.33
N LYS A 91 -4.07 10.68 -10.27
CA LYS A 91 -5.07 11.03 -11.30
C LYS A 91 -4.56 11.21 -12.75
N LYS A 92 -3.30 11.60 -12.99
CA LYS A 92 -2.76 11.86 -14.35
C LYS A 92 -1.91 10.69 -14.88
N GLU A 93 -1.99 10.42 -16.19
CA GLU A 93 -1.07 9.53 -16.93
C GLU A 93 0.35 10.11 -16.99
N GLY A 94 1.43 9.35 -17.16
CA GLY A 94 1.63 7.91 -17.23
C GLY A 94 3.10 7.68 -16.89
N SER A 95 3.34 7.22 -15.67
CA SER A 95 4.69 6.77 -15.31
C SER A 95 4.75 5.28 -15.60
N LYS A 96 5.76 4.83 -16.36
CA LYS A 96 5.94 3.38 -16.65
C LYS A 96 6.04 2.52 -15.37
N LYS A 97 6.31 3.15 -14.23
CA LYS A 97 6.37 2.49 -12.92
C LYS A 97 5.06 2.51 -12.11
N ILE A 98 3.97 3.07 -12.65
CA ILE A 98 2.67 3.08 -11.97
C ILE A 98 1.68 2.26 -12.79
N ILE A 99 1.28 1.13 -12.23
CA ILE A 99 0.24 0.25 -12.75
C ILE A 99 -1.05 0.60 -12.01
N LYS A 100 -2.14 0.84 -12.74
CA LYS A 100 -3.45 1.14 -12.14
C LYS A 100 -4.38 -0.05 -12.29
N LEU A 101 -5.14 -0.35 -11.23
CA LEU A 101 -6.21 -1.34 -11.26
C LEU A 101 -7.56 -0.64 -11.09
N GLY A 102 -8.58 -1.06 -11.86
CA GLY A 102 -9.94 -0.50 -11.76
C GLY A 102 -10.22 0.76 -12.59
N ASN A 103 -9.27 1.21 -13.42
CA ASN A 103 -9.57 2.17 -14.47
C ASN A 103 -10.25 1.43 -15.64
N SER A 104 -11.56 1.62 -15.80
CA SER A 104 -12.19 1.33 -17.10
C SER A 104 -11.52 2.21 -18.14
N ILE A 105 -10.93 1.60 -19.17
CA ILE A 105 -10.65 2.28 -20.43
C ILE A 105 -12.02 2.78 -20.90
N LYS A 106 -12.26 4.08 -20.79
CA LYS A 106 -13.40 4.73 -21.46
C LYS A 106 -13.00 5.05 -22.88
#